data_AF-A0A8S9QUN5-F1
#
_entry.id   AF-A0A8S9QUN5-F1
#
_cell.length_a   1.000
_cell.length_b   1.000
_cell.length_c   1.000
_cell.angle_alpha   90.00
_cell.angle_beta   90.00
_cell.angle_gamma   90.00
#
_symmetry.space_group_name_H-M   'P 1'
#
loop_
_entity.id
_entity.type
_entity.pdbx_description
1 polymer ?
#
loop_
_entity_poly.entity_id
_entity_poly.type
_entity_poly.pdbx_seq_one_letter_code
_entity_poly.pdbx_strand_id
1 'polypeptide(L)'
;MENHFSTTWSDIVIYASQKQSDGVKLFLTRYVLQATIYSIWRERNARKHGDTKTPSEVLFRNIDRLVKNKIMSLTSPHVQRFATAYQVWIGAVP
;
A
#
# COMPACT_ATOMS: atom_id res chain seq x y z
N MET A 1 -6.31 -2.40 -20.48
CA MET A 1 -5.73 -2.40 -19.12
C MET A 1 -4.63 -3.44 -19.13
N GLU A 2 -3.38 -3.03 -19.27
CA GLU A 2 -2.27 -3.97 -19.14
C GLU A 2 -2.04 -4.25 -17.65
N ASN A 3 -2.23 -5.51 -17.27
CA ASN A 3 -1.99 -5.99 -15.92
C ASN A 3 -0.48 -6.18 -15.75
N HIS A 4 0.21 -5.17 -15.22
CA HIS A 4 1.63 -5.30 -14.84
C HIS A 4 1.76 -6.02 -13.49
N PHE A 5 1.31 -7.27 -13.42
CA PHE A 5 1.55 -8.13 -12.27
C PHE A 5 2.97 -8.69 -12.37
N SER A 6 3.76 -8.54 -11.28
CA SER A 6 5.06 -9.19 -11.15
C SER A 6 5.26 -9.66 -9.72
N THR A 7 5.91 -10.81 -9.59
CA THR A 7 6.40 -11.36 -8.31
C THR A 7 7.90 -11.14 -8.15
N THR A 8 8.58 -10.57 -9.15
CA THR A 8 10.02 -10.30 -9.13
C THR A 8 10.28 -9.01 -8.36
N TRP A 9 11.11 -9.07 -7.32
CA TRP A 9 11.42 -7.91 -6.47
C TRP A 9 11.98 -6.72 -7.27
N SER A 10 12.91 -6.99 -8.19
CA SER A 10 13.52 -5.97 -9.05
C SER A 10 12.48 -5.19 -9.86
N ASP A 11 11.51 -5.89 -10.45
CA ASP A 11 10.43 -5.28 -11.24
C ASP A 11 9.55 -4.39 -10.37
N ILE A 12 9.20 -4.87 -9.17
CA ILE A 12 8.39 -4.12 -8.20
C ILE A 12 9.10 -2.81 -7.80
N VAL A 13 10.40 -2.88 -7.49
CA VAL A 13 11.20 -1.71 -7.11
C VAL A 13 11.35 -0.73 -8.28
N ILE A 14 11.62 -1.24 -9.48
CA ILE A 14 11.71 -0.41 -10.69
C ILE A 14 10.38 0.30 -10.92
N TYR A 15 9.26 -0.42 -10.88
CA TYR A 15 7.92 0.13 -11.07
C TYR A 15 7.58 1.21 -10.03
N ALA A 16 7.88 0.98 -8.75
CA ALA A 16 7.65 1.97 -7.69
C ALA A 16 8.57 3.20 -7.79
N SER A 17 9.76 3.04 -8.40
CA SER A 17 10.77 4.10 -8.55
C SER A 17 10.51 4.99 -9.76
N GLN A 18 9.85 4.47 -10.80
CA GLN A 18 9.52 5.22 -12.01
C GLN A 18 8.68 6.46 -11.69
N LYS A 19 8.90 7.53 -12.47
CA LYS A 19 7.99 8.67 -12.48
C LYS A 19 6.68 8.23 -13.15
N GLN A 20 5.57 8.43 -12.46
CA GLN A 20 4.23 8.26 -13.00
C GLN A 20 3.64 9.64 -13.25
N SER A 21 2.90 9.80 -14.35
CA SER A 21 2.15 11.03 -14.64
C SER A 21 1.00 11.25 -13.66
N ASP A 22 0.41 10.15 -13.17
CA ASP A 22 -0.65 10.15 -12.17
C ASP A 22 -0.06 10.17 -10.74
N GLY A 23 -0.14 11.33 -10.09
CA GLY A 23 0.37 11.52 -8.74
C GLY A 23 -0.36 10.71 -7.67
N VAL A 24 -1.63 10.36 -7.89
CA VAL A 24 -2.42 9.51 -6.97
C VAL A 24 -1.94 8.07 -7.08
N LYS A 25 -1.82 7.53 -8.30
CA LYS A 25 -1.27 6.19 -8.51
C LYS A 25 0.16 6.08 -8.00
N LEU A 26 1.00 7.08 -8.28
CA LEU A 26 2.38 7.11 -7.77
C LEU A 26 2.42 7.02 -6.24
N PHE A 27 1.60 7.82 -5.58
CA PHE A 27 1.50 7.84 -4.13
C PHE A 27 1.03 6.48 -3.60
N LEU A 28 -0.07 5.94 -4.13
CA LEU A 28 -0.63 4.67 -3.70
C LEU A 28 0.38 3.54 -3.88
N THR A 29 1.00 3.42 -5.05
CA THR A 29 2.03 2.39 -5.33
C THR A 29 3.15 2.42 -4.28
N ARG A 30 3.73 3.60 -4.03
CA ARG A 30 4.85 3.75 -3.09
C ARG A 30 4.42 3.53 -1.64
N TYR A 31 3.26 4.05 -1.26
CA TYR A 31 2.75 3.94 0.11
C TYR A 31 2.35 2.51 0.45
N VAL A 32 1.66 1.81 -0.45
CA VAL A 32 1.28 0.41 -0.29
C VAL A 32 2.52 -0.47 -0.17
N LEU A 33 3.54 -0.24 -1.02
CA LEU A 33 4.81 -0.96 -0.92
C LEU A 33 5.47 -0.75 0.45
N GLN A 34 5.56 0.49 0.91
CA GLN A 34 6.12 0.83 2.22
C GLN A 34 5.34 0.20 3.38
N ALA A 35 4.02 0.32 3.36
CA ALA A 35 3.12 -0.25 4.37
C ALA A 35 3.24 -1.78 4.44
N THR A 36 3.36 -2.43 3.28
CA THR A 36 3.49 -3.88 3.18
C THR A 36 4.82 -4.36 3.76
N ILE A 37 5.94 -3.75 3.32
CA ILE A 37 7.28 -4.08 3.83
C ILE A 37 7.34 -3.86 5.35
N TYR A 38 6.85 -2.73 5.83
CA TYR A 38 6.85 -2.42 7.27
C TYR A 38 6.01 -3.40 8.07
N SER A 39 4.82 -3.78 7.58
CA SER A 39 3.94 -4.73 8.27
C SER A 39 4.55 -6.13 8.34
N ILE A 40 5.18 -6.59 7.25
CA ILE A 40 5.91 -7.87 7.23
C ILE A 40 7.10 -7.82 8.19
N TRP A 41 7.88 -6.75 8.17
CA TRP A 41 9.01 -6.58 9.08
C TRP A 41 8.55 -6.60 10.54
N ARG A 42 7.49 -5.85 10.88
CA ARG A 42 6.92 -5.81 12.23
C ARG A 42 6.46 -7.19 12.69
N GLU A 43 5.74 -7.92 11.84
CA GLU A 43 5.26 -9.28 12.13
C GLU A 43 6.43 -10.25 12.38
N ARG A 44 7.46 -10.22 11.52
CA ARG A 44 8.66 -11.05 11.68
C ARG A 44 9.40 -10.73 12.97
N ASN A 45 9.45 -9.45 13.33
CA ASN A 45 10.10 -9.01 14.57
C ASN A 45 9.29 -9.46 15.81
N ALA A 46 7.97 -9.31 15.79
CA ALA A 46 7.09 -9.79 16.83
C ALA A 46 7.28 -11.29 17.08
N ARG A 47 7.28 -12.11 16.02
CA ARG A 47 7.57 -13.55 16.12
C ARG A 47 8.92 -13.87 16.72
N LYS A 48 9.95 -13.09 16.38
CA LYS A 48 11.30 -13.25 16.97
C LYS A 48 11.29 -13.00 18.48
N HIS A 49 10.36 -12.19 18.98
CA HIS A 49 10.19 -11.87 20.40
C HIS A 49 9.12 -12.70 21.11
N GLY A 50 8.64 -13.79 20.49
CA GLY A 50 7.76 -14.77 21.13
C GLY A 50 6.27 -14.57 20.85
N ASP A 51 5.88 -13.58 20.04
CA ASP A 51 4.49 -13.46 19.60
C ASP A 51 4.09 -14.59 18.64
N THR A 52 2.80 -14.91 18.62
CA THR A 52 2.23 -15.90 17.71
C THR A 52 2.21 -15.41 16.26
N LYS A 53 2.30 -16.34 15.31
CA LYS A 53 2.19 -16.04 13.88
C LYS A 53 0.88 -15.33 13.57
N THR A 54 0.95 -14.21 12.86
CA THR A 54 -0.25 -13.51 12.38
C THR A 54 -0.65 -14.08 11.01
N PRO A 55 -1.92 -14.47 10.80
CA PRO A 55 -2.40 -14.91 9.48
C PRO A 55 -2.23 -13.82 8.42
N SER A 56 -1.95 -14.22 7.17
CA SER A 56 -1.78 -13.32 6.02
C SER A 56 -3.01 -12.44 5.80
N GLU A 57 -4.20 -12.97 6.05
CA GLU A 57 -5.47 -12.27 5.87
C GLU A 57 -5.62 -11.14 6.88
N VAL A 58 -5.10 -11.32 8.10
CA VAL A 58 -5.10 -10.30 9.15
C VAL A 58 -4.09 -9.20 8.79
N LEU A 59 -2.90 -9.58 8.33
CA LEU A 59 -1.92 -8.62 7.81
C LEU A 59 -2.48 -7.79 6.66
N PHE A 60 -3.13 -8.42 5.70
CA PHE A 60 -3.77 -7.75 4.57
C PHE A 60 -4.83 -6.76 5.03
N ARG A 61 -5.76 -7.17 5.91
CA ARG A 61 -6.80 -6.27 6.46
C ARG A 61 -6.21 -5.08 7.20
N ASN A 62 -5.11 -5.28 7.93
CA ASN A 62 -4.43 -4.21 8.64
C ASN A 62 -3.76 -3.22 7.67
N ILE A 63 -3.13 -3.72 6.61
CA ILE A 63 -2.54 -2.90 5.55
C ILE A 63 -3.64 -2.10 4.82
N ASP A 64 -4.73 -2.75 4.43
CA ASP A 64 -5.87 -2.09 3.78
C ASP A 64 -6.44 -0.95 4.62
N ARG A 65 -6.67 -1.20 5.92
CA ARG A 65 -7.12 -0.15 6.86
C ARG A 65 -6.10 0.99 6.97
N LEU A 66 -4.81 0.67 7.04
CA LEU A 66 -3.74 1.67 7.13
C LEU A 66 -3.69 2.56 5.88
N VAL A 67 -3.86 1.98 4.69
CA VAL A 67 -3.94 2.71 3.41
C VAL A 67 -5.17 3.61 3.36
N LYS A 68 -6.35 3.08 3.70
CA LYS A 68 -7.60 3.87 3.77
C LYS A 68 -7.48 5.05 4.74
N ASN A 69 -6.97 4.81 5.94
CA ASN A 69 -6.75 5.86 6.94
C ASN A 69 -5.78 6.94 6.43
N LYS A 70 -4.71 6.55 5.74
CA LYS A 70 -3.76 7.51 5.18
C LYS A 70 -4.40 8.34 4.07
N ILE A 71 -5.17 7.72 3.17
CA ILE A 71 -5.90 8.42 2.11
C ILE A 71 -6.86 9.43 2.73
N MET A 72 -7.65 9.04 3.73
CA MET A 72 -8.58 9.93 4.43
C MET A 72 -7.85 11.10 5.10
N SER A 73 -6.70 10.87 5.73
CA SER A 73 -5.87 11.93 6.31
C SER A 73 -5.30 12.92 5.28
N LEU A 74 -5.09 12.49 4.04
CA LEU A 74 -4.60 13.35 2.95
C LEU A 74 -5.73 14.06 2.20
N THR A 75 -6.95 13.56 2.33
CA THR A 75 -8.14 14.11 1.69
C THR A 75 -8.76 15.14 2.62
N SER A 76 -8.36 16.39 2.46
CA SER A 76 -8.96 17.55 3.14
C SER A 76 -9.74 18.37 2.11
N PRO A 77 -10.83 19.06 2.48
CA PRO A 77 -11.53 20.00 1.59
C PRO A 77 -10.60 21.01 0.91
N HIS A 78 -9.46 21.33 1.56
CA HIS A 78 -8.47 22.27 1.06
C HIS A 78 -7.38 21.63 0.17
N VAL A 79 -7.31 20.29 0.10
CA VAL A 79 -6.28 19.55 -0.66
C VAL A 79 -6.96 18.57 -1.62
N GLN A 80 -7.27 19.06 -2.83
CA GLN A 80 -7.94 18.25 -3.86
C GLN A 80 -7.03 17.23 -4.56
N ARG A 81 -5.70 17.31 -4.36
CA ARG A 81 -4.71 16.47 -5.05
C ARG A 81 -4.95 14.96 -4.88
N PHE A 82 -5.56 14.55 -3.76
CA PHE A 82 -5.83 13.14 -3.44
C PHE A 82 -7.32 12.80 -3.42
N ALA A 83 -8.19 13.67 -3.94
CA ALA A 83 -9.65 13.48 -3.90
C ALA A 83 -10.11 12.15 -4.51
N THR A 84 -9.42 11.67 -5.55
CA THR A 84 -9.73 10.39 -6.22
C THR A 84 -9.02 9.18 -5.61
N ALA A 85 -8.11 9.37 -4.65
CA ALA A 85 -7.26 8.29 -4.12
C ALA A 85 -8.09 7.17 -3.46
N TYR A 86 -9.18 7.53 -2.78
CA TYR A 86 -10.06 6.54 -2.16
C TYR A 86 -10.76 5.67 -3.21
N GLN A 87 -11.26 6.28 -4.28
CA GLN A 87 -11.93 5.58 -5.40
C GLN A 87 -10.95 4.66 -6.13
N VAL A 88 -9.73 5.14 -6.39
CA VAL A 88 -8.67 4.32 -7.01
C VAL A 88 -8.32 3.12 -6.13
N TRP A 89 -8.24 3.30 -4.81
CA TRP A 89 -7.93 2.21 -3.89
C TRP A 89 -9.03 1.15 -3.82
N ILE A 90 -10.29 1.54 -3.61
CA ILE A 90 -11.41 0.59 -3.53
C ILE A 90 -11.69 -0.12 -4.86
N GLY A 91 -11.32 0.48 -6.00
CA GLY A 91 -11.41 -0.18 -7.30
C GLY A 91 -10.27 -1.16 -7.57
N ALA A 92 -9.14 -1.02 -6.86
CA ALA A 92 -7.96 -1.88 -7.01
C ALA A 92 -7.93 -3.06 -6.03
N VAL A 93 -8.63 -2.94 -4.90
CA VAL A 93 -8.68 -3.95 -3.84
C VAL A 93 -10.03 -4.66 -3.87
N PRO A 94 -10.07 -6.00 -4.01
CA PRO A 94 -11.32 -6.78 -4.01
C PRO A 94 -12.01 -6.82 -2.64
#